data_AF-A0A2V8AYJ3-F1
#
_entry.id   AF-A0A2V8AYJ3-F1
#
_cell.length_a   1.000
_cell.length_b   1.000
_cell.length_c   1.000
_cell.angle_alpha   90.00
_cell.angle_beta   90.00
_cell.angle_gamma   90.00
#
_symmetry.space_group_name_H-M   'P 1'
#
loop_
_entity.id
_entity.type
_entity.pdbx_description
1 polymer ?
#
loop_
_entity_poly.entity_id
_entity_poly.type
_entity_poly.pdbx_seq_one_letter_code
_entity_poly.pdbx_strand_id
1 'polypeptide(L)'
;MPSNLAKKIVDDLMKYGDVRRGSIGYIGIERLTPEIAEDVGAKNTNGALVSRMSRASEAYDAGLRPGDIIVGFNGQTIDDPSQLQRVISDARIGSTATVKVLRNGRTMEFKLPIVSTSTSGRGRR
;
A
#
# COMPACT_ATOMS: atom_id res chain seq x y z
N MET A 1 17.34 -15.57 -22.17
CA MET A 1 17.64 -14.99 -20.84
C MET A 1 17.42 -13.48 -20.91
N PRO A 2 16.24 -12.92 -20.53
CA PRO A 2 16.00 -11.49 -20.62
C PRO A 2 16.51 -10.76 -19.37
N SER A 3 17.54 -9.93 -19.55
CA SER A 3 18.23 -9.14 -18.52
C SER A 3 17.61 -7.76 -18.25
N ASN A 4 16.31 -7.57 -18.52
CA ASN A 4 15.69 -6.24 -18.55
C ASN A 4 15.28 -5.66 -17.17
N LEU A 5 15.63 -6.31 -16.07
CA LEU A 5 15.33 -5.82 -14.71
C LEU A 5 16.48 -4.99 -14.10
N ALA A 6 17.70 -5.18 -14.59
CA ALA A 6 18.91 -4.66 -13.93
C ALA A 6 19.17 -3.16 -14.13
N LYS A 7 18.52 -2.49 -15.10
CA LYS A 7 18.81 -1.08 -15.41
C LYS A 7 18.02 -0.07 -14.55
N LYS A 8 16.82 -0.43 -14.07
CA LYS A 8 16.01 0.50 -13.26
C LYS A 8 16.55 0.74 -11.85
N ILE A 9 17.34 -0.20 -11.33
CA ILE A 9 17.91 -0.10 -9.97
C ILE A 9 19.17 0.79 -9.90
N VAL A 10 19.87 1.01 -11.01
CA VAL A 10 21.17 1.72 -10.99
C VAL A 10 21.00 3.24 -10.97
N ASP A 11 19.98 3.78 -11.66
CA ASP A 11 19.68 5.22 -11.65
C ASP A 11 19.19 5.74 -10.29
N ASP A 12 18.46 4.91 -9.53
CA ASP A 12 17.97 5.29 -8.20
C ASP A 12 19.08 5.27 -7.12
N LEU A 13 20.18 4.52 -7.34
CA LEU A 13 21.26 4.38 -6.36
C LEU A 13 22.29 5.53 -6.39
N MET A 14 22.53 6.18 -7.54
CA MET A 14 23.64 7.13 -7.69
C MET A 14 23.35 8.57 -7.20
N LYS A 15 22.09 8.95 -6.95
CA LYS A 15 21.73 10.36 -6.74
C LYS A 15 21.50 10.80 -5.28
N TYR A 16 21.23 9.89 -4.34
CA TYR A 16 20.85 10.29 -2.96
C TYR A 16 21.33 9.40 -1.79
N GLY A 17 22.10 8.33 -2.02
CA GLY A 17 22.72 7.55 -0.93
C GLY A 17 21.77 6.79 0.02
N ASP A 18 20.46 6.77 -0.27
CA ASP A 18 19.42 6.08 0.50
C ASP A 18 18.37 5.49 -0.46
N VAL A 19 17.99 4.22 -0.26
CA VAL A 19 16.90 3.58 -1.01
C VAL A 19 15.57 4.16 -0.51
N ARG A 20 15.11 5.24 -1.14
CA ARG A 20 13.82 5.85 -0.83
C ARG A 20 12.71 4.95 -1.38
N ARG A 21 12.03 4.20 -0.51
CA ARG A 21 10.84 3.41 -0.87
C ARG A 21 9.58 4.26 -0.71
N GLY A 22 8.65 4.12 -1.66
CA GLY A 22 7.30 4.65 -1.51
C GLY A 22 6.63 4.08 -0.26
N SER A 23 5.97 4.93 0.50
CA SER A 23 5.24 4.57 1.71
C SER A 23 3.95 5.37 1.78
N ILE A 24 2.92 4.77 2.38
CA ILE A 24 1.63 5.42 2.68
C ILE A 24 1.42 5.57 4.19
N GLY A 25 2.53 5.57 4.93
CA GLY A 25 2.57 5.56 6.39
C GLY A 25 2.50 4.15 6.99
N TYR A 26 2.38 4.07 8.32
CA TYR A 26 2.23 2.80 9.01
C TYR A 26 0.78 2.30 8.88
N ILE A 27 0.62 1.20 8.15
CA ILE A 27 -0.65 0.49 7.97
C ILE A 27 -0.42 -1.00 8.27
N GLY A 28 -1.23 -1.53 9.18
CA GLY A 28 -1.33 -2.96 9.45
C GLY A 28 -2.28 -3.57 8.44
N ILE A 29 -1.73 -4.35 7.51
CA ILE A 29 -2.51 -5.11 6.54
C ILE A 29 -2.52 -6.58 6.95
N GLU A 30 -3.68 -7.20 6.84
CA GLU A 30 -3.90 -8.62 7.10
C GLU A 30 -4.48 -9.29 5.86
N ARG A 31 -4.29 -10.61 5.77
CA ARG A 31 -4.90 -11.41 4.72
C ARG A 31 -6.39 -11.49 4.97
N LEU A 32 -7.18 -11.29 3.93
CA LEU A 32 -8.62 -11.48 3.99
C LEU A 32 -8.94 -12.98 3.91
N THR A 33 -9.46 -13.56 4.99
CA THR A 33 -10.00 -14.93 4.99
C THR A 33 -11.49 -14.91 4.64
N PRO A 34 -12.09 -16.03 4.21
CA PRO A 34 -13.53 -16.15 4.00
C PRO A 34 -14.35 -15.67 5.19
N GLU A 35 -13.96 -16.09 6.40
CA GLU A 35 -14.62 -15.73 7.65
C GLU A 35 -14.61 -14.21 7.89
N ILE A 36 -13.47 -13.55 7.66
CA ILE A 36 -13.34 -12.11 7.82
C ILE A 36 -14.08 -11.36 6.69
N ALA A 37 -14.02 -11.87 5.46
CA ALA A 37 -14.73 -11.29 4.32
C ALA A 37 -16.23 -11.24 4.57
N GLU A 38 -16.82 -12.31 5.11
CA GLU A 38 -18.24 -12.34 5.49
C GLU A 38 -18.55 -11.33 6.61
N ASP A 39 -17.71 -11.25 7.64
CA ASP A 39 -17.88 -10.31 8.77
C ASP A 39 -17.90 -8.83 8.32
N VAL A 40 -17.03 -8.48 7.37
CA VAL A 40 -16.93 -7.11 6.84
C VAL A 40 -17.81 -6.85 5.61
N GLY A 41 -18.61 -7.83 5.18
CA GLY A 41 -19.56 -7.71 4.06
C GLY A 41 -18.91 -7.67 2.68
N ALA A 42 -17.74 -8.30 2.52
CA ALA A 42 -17.07 -8.49 1.26
C ALA A 42 -17.55 -9.75 0.54
N LYS A 43 -17.89 -9.62 -0.74
CA LYS A 43 -18.31 -10.76 -1.58
C LYS A 43 -17.14 -11.67 -1.99
N ASN A 44 -15.92 -11.16 -1.91
CA ASN A 44 -14.70 -11.85 -2.31
C ASN A 44 -13.69 -11.85 -1.16
N THR A 45 -12.87 -12.89 -1.14
CA THR A 45 -11.75 -13.06 -0.19
C THR A 45 -10.44 -12.49 -0.72
N ASN A 46 -10.47 -11.81 -1.86
CA ASN A 46 -9.29 -11.29 -2.52
C ASN A 46 -9.09 -9.84 -2.10
N GLY A 47 -7.88 -9.53 -1.64
CA GLY A 47 -7.52 -8.19 -1.19
C GLY A 47 -6.67 -8.18 0.06
N ALA A 48 -6.38 -6.97 0.51
CA ALA A 48 -5.68 -6.71 1.76
C ALA A 48 -6.62 -6.00 2.74
N LEU A 49 -6.90 -6.65 3.87
CA LEU A 49 -7.69 -6.05 4.94
C LEU A 49 -6.83 -5.02 5.68
N VAL A 50 -7.37 -3.83 5.88
CA VAL A 50 -6.74 -2.85 6.78
C VAL A 50 -7.13 -3.18 8.22
N SER A 51 -6.28 -3.93 8.93
CA SER A 51 -6.47 -4.25 10.35
C SER A 51 -6.24 -3.03 11.23
N ARG A 52 -5.18 -2.26 10.97
CA ARG A 52 -4.83 -1.05 11.73
C ARG A 52 -4.24 0.03 10.85
N MET A 53 -4.39 1.27 11.27
CA MET A 53 -3.81 2.43 10.59
C MET A 53 -3.43 3.49 11.62
N SER A 54 -2.27 4.12 11.45
CA SER A 54 -1.92 5.29 12.26
C SER A 54 -2.73 6.52 11.81
N ARG A 55 -3.26 7.30 12.77
CA ARG A 55 -3.99 8.54 12.48
C ARG A 55 -3.12 9.63 11.86
N ALA A 56 -1.80 9.52 12.03
CA ALA A 56 -0.83 10.41 11.41
C ALA A 56 -0.40 9.94 10.00
N SER A 57 -0.94 8.81 9.52
CA SER A 57 -0.64 8.34 8.16
C SER A 57 -1.45 9.12 7.13
N GLU A 58 -0.84 9.36 5.98
CA GLU A 58 -1.48 9.95 4.80
C GLU A 58 -2.68 9.13 4.33
N ALA A 59 -2.64 7.81 4.58
CA ALA A 59 -3.78 6.95 4.31
C ALA A 59 -5.02 7.30 5.12
N TYR A 60 -4.84 7.72 6.36
CA TYR A 60 -5.93 8.15 7.21
C TYR A 60 -6.48 9.51 6.79
N ASP A 61 -5.59 10.43 6.42
CA ASP A 61 -5.95 11.76 5.92
C ASP A 61 -6.76 11.67 4.61
N ALA A 62 -6.33 10.79 3.69
CA ALA A 62 -7.03 10.52 2.44
C ALA A 62 -8.41 9.86 2.59
N GLY A 63 -8.77 9.41 3.80
CA GLY A 63 -10.09 8.88 4.11
C GLY A 63 -10.17 7.36 4.27
N LEU A 64 -9.06 6.61 4.14
CA LEU A 64 -9.08 5.19 4.47
C LEU A 64 -9.26 4.99 5.97
N ARG A 65 -9.94 3.90 6.32
CA ARG A 65 -10.20 3.53 7.70
C ARG A 65 -9.84 2.06 7.94
N PRO A 66 -9.51 1.69 9.19
CA PRO A 66 -9.45 0.29 9.58
C PRO A 66 -10.80 -0.40 9.31
N GLY A 67 -10.75 -1.62 8.80
CA GLY A 67 -11.90 -2.38 8.32
C GLY A 67 -12.18 -2.23 6.82
N ASP A 68 -11.49 -1.32 6.13
CA ASP A 68 -11.56 -1.24 4.67
C ASP A 68 -10.75 -2.38 4.03
N ILE A 69 -11.27 -2.96 2.94
CA ILE A 69 -10.53 -3.97 2.16
C ILE A 69 -9.99 -3.33 0.91
N ILE A 70 -8.68 -3.32 0.75
CA ILE A 70 -8.03 -2.86 -0.47
C ILE A 70 -8.11 -3.98 -1.51
N VAL A 71 -8.87 -3.72 -2.57
CA VAL A 71 -9.07 -4.63 -3.72
C VAL A 71 -8.34 -4.16 -4.96
N GLY A 72 -7.83 -2.93 -4.96
CA GLY A 72 -7.05 -2.40 -6.07
C GLY A 72 -6.16 -1.23 -5.70
N PHE A 73 -5.07 -1.08 -6.43
CA PHE A 73 -4.08 -0.03 -6.25
C PHE A 73 -3.59 0.44 -7.63
N ASN A 74 -3.71 1.73 -7.90
CA ASN A 74 -3.35 2.41 -9.14
C ASN A 74 -3.92 1.74 -10.41
N GLY A 75 -5.16 1.25 -10.33
CA GLY A 75 -5.82 0.51 -11.42
C GLY A 75 -5.40 -0.96 -11.54
N GLN A 76 -4.50 -1.45 -10.69
CA GLN A 76 -4.14 -2.87 -10.59
C GLN A 76 -4.99 -3.56 -9.53
N THR A 77 -5.50 -4.75 -9.82
CA THR A 77 -6.19 -5.58 -8.82
C THR A 77 -5.19 -6.10 -7.80
N ILE A 78 -5.56 -6.05 -6.52
CA ILE A 78 -4.76 -6.54 -5.42
C ILE A 78 -5.48 -7.73 -4.82
N ASP A 79 -4.86 -8.90 -4.91
CA ASP A 79 -5.42 -10.14 -4.37
C ASP A 79 -4.75 -10.56 -3.05
N ASP A 80 -3.47 -10.18 -2.84
CA ASP A 80 -2.70 -10.52 -1.63
C ASP A 80 -2.04 -9.27 -1.00
N PRO A 81 -1.96 -9.20 0.34
CA PRO A 81 -1.27 -8.11 1.04
C PRO A 81 0.20 -7.91 0.63
N SER A 82 0.90 -8.97 0.23
CA SER A 82 2.29 -8.89 -0.24
C SER A 82 2.39 -8.13 -1.57
N GLN A 83 1.39 -8.30 -2.44
CA GLN A 83 1.30 -7.57 -3.70
C GLN A 83 1.07 -6.09 -3.44
N LEU A 84 0.22 -5.75 -2.47
CA LEU A 84 -0.01 -4.37 -2.04
C LEU A 84 1.30 -3.69 -1.59
N GLN A 85 2.10 -4.36 -0.74
CA GLN A 85 3.38 -3.80 -0.30
C GLN A 85 4.34 -3.56 -1.46
N ARG A 86 4.37 -4.47 -2.44
CA ARG A 86 5.22 -4.34 -3.63
C ARG A 86 4.80 -3.13 -4.47
N VAL A 87 3.50 -2.98 -4.78
CA VAL A 87 3.02 -1.86 -5.60
C VAL A 87 3.18 -0.50 -4.90
N ILE A 88 3.06 -0.46 -3.57
CA ILE A 88 3.35 0.75 -2.78
C ILE A 88 4.84 1.08 -2.84
N SER A 89 5.71 0.06 -2.72
CA SER A 89 7.16 0.25 -2.78
C SER A 89 7.65 0.70 -4.16
N ASP A 90 7.02 0.19 -5.23
CA ASP A 90 7.29 0.56 -6.62
C ASP A 90 6.67 1.93 -6.99
N ALA A 91 5.71 2.43 -6.19
CA ALA A 91 5.06 3.70 -6.47
C ALA A 91 6.03 4.88 -6.29
N ARG A 92 5.94 5.86 -7.19
CA ARG A 92 6.84 7.01 -7.18
C ARG A 92 6.51 7.93 -5.99
N ILE A 93 7.51 8.20 -5.16
CA ILE A 93 7.41 9.15 -4.06
C ILE A 93 7.03 10.54 -4.58
N GLY A 94 6.11 11.21 -3.90
CA GLY A 94 5.57 12.52 -4.27
C GLY A 94 4.47 12.44 -5.33
N SER A 95 4.10 11.24 -5.80
CA SER A 95 2.94 11.04 -6.68
C SER A 95 1.70 10.63 -5.89
N THR A 96 0.53 10.77 -6.50
CA THR A 96 -0.74 10.33 -5.90
C THR A 96 -1.14 8.99 -6.50
N ALA A 97 -1.23 7.94 -5.68
CA ALA A 97 -1.77 6.65 -6.07
C ALA A 97 -3.28 6.60 -5.84
N THR A 98 -4.03 5.95 -6.73
CA THR A 98 -5.47 5.74 -6.54
C THR A 98 -5.69 4.36 -5.92
N VAL A 99 -6.34 4.28 -4.76
CA VAL A 99 -6.60 3.01 -4.08
C VAL A 99 -8.08 2.73 -4.04
N LYS A 100 -8.42 1.52 -4.47
CA LYS A 100 -9.78 1.01 -4.54
C LYS A 100 -10.01 0.14 -3.32
N VAL A 101 -10.96 0.54 -2.50
CA VAL A 101 -11.35 -0.18 -1.29
C VAL A 101 -12.80 -0.64 -1.37
N LEU A 102 -13.12 -1.71 -0.66
CA LEU A 102 -14.47 -2.19 -0.46
C LEU A 102 -14.86 -1.93 0.99
N ARG A 103 -15.96 -1.22 1.19
CA ARG A 103 -16.51 -0.87 2.50
C ARG A 103 -18.03 -1.08 2.50
N ASN A 104 -18.55 -1.96 3.36
CA ASN A 104 -19.97 -2.32 3.40
C ASN A 104 -20.50 -2.78 2.02
N GLY A 105 -19.73 -3.59 1.29
CA GLY A 105 -20.08 -4.04 -0.06
C GLY A 105 -20.09 -2.97 -1.15
N ARG A 106 -19.72 -1.72 -0.83
CA ARG A 106 -19.57 -0.63 -1.80
C ARG A 106 -18.10 -0.40 -2.09
N THR A 107 -17.78 -0.29 -3.38
CA THR A 107 -16.42 0.03 -3.80
C THR A 107 -16.22 1.55 -3.79
N MET A 108 -15.19 2.01 -3.10
CA MET A 108 -14.79 3.40 -2.99
C MET A 108 -13.37 3.56 -3.51
N GLU A 109 -13.06 4.72 -4.08
CA GLU A 109 -11.73 5.04 -4.57
C GLU A 109 -11.19 6.26 -3.84
N PHE A 110 -10.01 6.13 -3.26
CA PHE A 110 -9.33 7.18 -2.51
C PHE A 110 -8.00 7.52 -3.18
N LYS A 111 -7.66 8.81 -3.18
CA LYS A 111 -6.40 9.31 -3.73
C LYS A 111 -5.40 9.47 -2.59
N LEU A 112 -4.35 8.67 -2.64
CA LEU A 112 -3.32 8.59 -1.61
C LEU A 112 -2.03 9.23 -2.08
N PRO A 113 -1.54 10.29 -1.41
CA PRO A 113 -0.19 10.78 -1.68
C PRO A 113 0.82 9.74 -1.19
N ILE A 114 1.72 9.31 -2.07
CA ILE A 114 2.84 8.45 -1.73
C ILE A 114 3.94 9.32 -1.17
N VAL A 115 4.27 9.13 0.09
CA VAL A 115 5.34 9.85 0.76
C VAL A 115 6.58 8.97 0.86
N SER A 116 7.76 9.60 0.96
CA SER A 116 8.96 8.86 1.35
C SER A 116 8.87 8.59 2.84
N THR A 117 8.77 7.32 3.23
CA THR A 117 9.29 6.96 4.55
C THR A 117 10.81 7.05 4.43
N SER A 118 11.38 8.13 4.93
CA SER A 118 12.76 8.06 5.41
C SER A 118 12.68 7.15 6.63
N THR A 119 13.10 5.89 6.47
CA THR A 119 13.47 5.06 7.61
C THR A 119 14.73 5.69 8.20
N SER A 120 14.60 6.84 8.85
CA SER A 120 15.66 7.43 9.64
C SER A 120 15.91 6.45 10.77
N GLY A 121 16.95 5.64 10.60
CA GLY A 121 17.35 4.61 11.53
C GLY A 121 17.40 5.16 12.94
N ARG A 122 16.50 4.67 13.80
CA ARG A 122 16.71 4.73 15.24
C ARG A 122 17.51 3.50 15.65
N GLY A 123 18.70 3.36 15.08
CA GLY A 123 19.78 2.62 15.71
C GLY A 123 20.55 3.62 16.56
N ARG A 124 20.16 3.81 17.83
CA ARG A 124 21.03 4.34 18.91
C ARG A 124 20.47 3.96 20.28
N ARG A 125 20.85 2.80 20.78
CA ARG A 125 21.80 2.64 21.90
C ARG A 125 21.95 1.18 22.27
#